data_AF-A0A955RCE9-F1
#
_entry.id   AF-A0A955RCE9-F1
#
_cell.length_a   1.000
_cell.length_b   1.000
_cell.length_c   1.000
_cell.angle_alpha   90.00
_cell.angle_beta   90.00
_cell.angle_gamma   90.00
#
_symmetry.space_group_name_H-M   'P 1'
#
loop_
_entity.id
_entity.type
_entity.pdbx_description
1 polymer ?
#
loop_
_entity_poly.entity_id
_entity_poly.type
_entity_poly.pdbx_seq_one_letter_code
_entity_poly.pdbx_strand_id
1 'polypeptide(L)'
;MSCSKILNPRGDVIVVYGTGLRYTWLTPWMVAHGISAADALINLQNVTGNFQCKPCYQTAEALQRYPDAPAVFPSASYTSTEGYNHFRQSTTLTGKFWVRFGVAANNTSGAALGSAEVELQTSVSQCGQEIGTGMVVINAGMISGTDINYFTITDFSPTIGLDEIMAAFVVMDNESDYLEYQLVCRSANDPRAPNAWQTMETAWANPASGNSKRNTGALSAPAGANVSTNFLIQIGVAVRKKSGAGGNPRAEMHAVVARSNA
;
A
#
# COMPACT_ATOMS: atom_id res chain seq x y z
N MET A 1 13.77 -14.78 -4.36
CA MET A 1 13.58 -15.52 -3.10
C MET A 1 12.29 -15.03 -2.46
N SER A 2 11.47 -15.89 -1.84
CA SER A 2 10.26 -15.42 -1.13
C SER A 2 10.63 -15.03 0.30
N CYS A 3 10.64 -13.73 0.60
CA CYS A 3 10.73 -13.25 1.97
C CYS A 3 9.39 -13.52 2.67
N SER A 4 9.43 -14.05 3.88
CA SER A 4 8.21 -14.30 4.68
C SER A 4 8.28 -13.52 5.99
N LYS A 5 7.13 -13.04 6.42
CA LYS A 5 6.98 -12.37 7.71
C LYS A 5 5.76 -12.89 8.41
N ILE A 6 5.93 -13.30 9.67
CA ILE A 6 4.84 -13.57 10.60
C ILE A 6 4.47 -12.23 11.25
N LEU A 7 3.18 -11.91 11.22
CA LEU A 7 2.61 -10.79 11.95
C LEU A 7 2.28 -11.26 13.36
N ASN A 8 2.52 -10.38 14.35
CA ASN A 8 2.24 -10.72 15.75
C ASN A 8 0.79 -11.14 15.91
N PRO A 9 0.52 -12.26 16.61
CA PRO A 9 -0.84 -12.69 16.86
C PRO A 9 -1.57 -11.61 17.65
N ARG A 10 -2.84 -11.37 17.30
CA ARG A 10 -3.73 -10.53 18.08
C ARG A 10 -5.08 -11.20 18.20
N GLY A 11 -5.67 -11.10 19.39
CA GLY A 11 -7.01 -11.59 19.66
C GLY A 11 -7.96 -10.49 20.10
N ASP A 12 -9.25 -10.75 19.92
CA ASP A 12 -10.35 -9.91 20.39
C ASP A 12 -11.58 -10.77 20.69
N VAL A 13 -12.50 -10.25 21.49
CA VAL A 13 -13.81 -10.86 21.73
C VAL A 13 -14.79 -10.35 20.67
N ILE A 14 -15.26 -11.24 19.80
CA ILE A 14 -16.14 -10.87 18.70
C ILE A 14 -17.56 -11.31 19.00
N VAL A 15 -18.49 -10.38 18.88
CA VAL A 15 -19.92 -10.58 19.11
C VAL A 15 -20.70 -10.25 17.84
N VAL A 16 -21.61 -11.13 17.41
CA VAL A 16 -22.41 -10.98 16.19
C VAL A 16 -23.89 -11.23 16.48
N TYR A 17 -24.75 -10.41 15.87
CA TYR A 17 -26.19 -10.37 16.15
C TYR A 17 -27.06 -10.79 14.95
N GLY A 18 -26.44 -11.08 13.80
CA GLY A 18 -27.19 -11.40 12.58
C GLY A 18 -26.33 -12.06 11.53
N THR A 19 -26.95 -12.34 10.39
CA THR A 19 -26.32 -13.06 9.26
C THR A 19 -25.39 -12.19 8.42
N GLY A 20 -25.48 -10.86 8.57
CA GLY A 20 -24.57 -9.90 7.96
C GLY A 20 -23.14 -10.04 8.49
N LEU A 21 -22.16 -9.85 7.61
CA LEU A 21 -20.75 -9.90 7.98
C LEU A 21 -20.35 -8.69 8.82
N ARG A 22 -19.78 -8.96 9.99
CA ARG A 22 -19.03 -8.01 10.80
C ARG A 22 -17.54 -8.25 10.58
N TYR A 23 -16.80 -7.18 10.30
CA TYR A 23 -15.36 -7.23 10.07
C TYR A 23 -14.60 -6.67 11.29
N THR A 24 -13.63 -7.43 11.78
CA THR A 24 -12.73 -7.01 12.86
C THR A 24 -11.29 -7.10 12.39
N TRP A 25 -10.53 -6.01 12.52
CA TRP A 25 -9.15 -5.91 12.04
C TRP A 25 -8.17 -6.23 13.17
N LEU A 26 -7.38 -7.29 12.99
CA LEU A 26 -6.46 -7.80 14.01
C LEU A 26 -4.99 -7.51 13.66
N THR A 27 -4.74 -6.78 12.57
CA THR A 27 -3.41 -6.32 12.19
C THR A 27 -3.45 -4.83 11.84
N PRO A 28 -2.35 -4.08 12.06
CA PRO A 28 -2.24 -2.73 11.56
C PRO A 28 -2.16 -2.71 10.02
N TRP A 29 -2.31 -1.52 9.44
CA TRP A 29 -1.97 -1.33 8.03
C TRP A 29 -0.49 -1.57 7.79
N MET A 30 -0.21 -2.27 6.71
CA MET A 30 1.14 -2.54 6.23
C MET A 30 1.19 -2.38 4.71
N VAL A 31 2.40 -2.19 4.18
CA VAL A 31 2.64 -2.11 2.74
C VAL A 31 2.14 -3.39 2.07
N ALA A 32 1.46 -3.28 0.94
CA ALA A 32 0.99 -4.40 0.12
C ALA A 32 1.97 -4.79 -0.99
N HIS A 33 2.95 -3.93 -1.29
CA HIS A 33 3.99 -4.18 -2.27
C HIS A 33 4.73 -5.49 -1.98
N GLY A 34 4.96 -6.29 -3.01
CA GLY A 34 5.62 -7.58 -2.93
C GLY A 34 4.84 -8.70 -2.20
N ILE A 35 3.57 -8.49 -1.83
CA ILE A 35 2.72 -9.57 -1.29
C ILE A 35 2.24 -10.47 -2.43
N SER A 36 2.53 -11.77 -2.33
CA SER A 36 2.07 -12.79 -3.28
C SER A 36 1.13 -13.83 -2.65
N ALA A 37 1.23 -14.04 -1.33
CA ALA A 37 0.40 -14.97 -0.59
C ALA A 37 0.23 -14.53 0.87
N ALA A 38 -0.89 -14.92 1.46
CA ALA A 38 -1.19 -14.76 2.87
C ALA A 38 -1.69 -16.09 3.45
N ASP A 39 -1.18 -16.42 4.62
CA ASP A 39 -1.60 -17.53 5.46
C ASP A 39 -2.22 -16.95 6.73
N ALA A 40 -3.35 -17.50 7.14
CA ALA A 40 -4.09 -17.11 8.32
C ALA A 40 -4.35 -18.34 9.20
N LEU A 41 -3.92 -18.28 10.45
CA LEU A 41 -4.25 -19.25 11.48
C LEU A 41 -5.22 -18.57 12.44
N ILE A 42 -6.45 -19.07 12.49
CA ILE A 42 -7.49 -18.60 13.41
C ILE A 42 -7.57 -19.59 14.56
N ASN A 43 -7.50 -19.09 15.78
CA ASN A 43 -7.80 -19.85 16.99
C ASN A 43 -9.13 -19.34 17.56
N LEU A 44 -10.12 -20.22 17.65
CA LEU A 44 -11.42 -19.92 18.28
C LEU A 44 -11.47 -20.50 19.68
N GLN A 45 -11.91 -19.70 20.64
CA GLN A 45 -12.13 -20.11 22.03
C GLN A 45 -13.47 -19.57 22.52
N ASN A 46 -14.05 -20.24 23.52
CA ASN A 46 -15.30 -19.83 24.17
C ASN A 46 -16.41 -19.53 23.15
N VAL A 47 -16.57 -20.41 22.16
CA VAL A 47 -17.53 -20.21 21.08
C VAL A 47 -18.94 -20.44 21.61
N THR A 48 -19.81 -19.44 21.47
CA THR A 48 -21.20 -19.50 21.91
C THR A 48 -22.17 -19.19 20.79
N GLY A 49 -23.36 -19.80 20.89
CA GLY A 49 -24.43 -19.64 19.91
C GLY A 49 -24.01 -20.14 18.53
N ASN A 50 -24.48 -19.43 17.52
CA ASN A 50 -24.31 -19.79 16.12
C ASN A 50 -23.21 -18.95 15.43
N PHE A 51 -22.17 -18.61 16.20
CA PHE A 51 -21.01 -17.87 15.72
C PHE A 51 -20.24 -18.65 14.66
N GLN A 52 -19.86 -17.97 13.57
CA GLN A 52 -18.86 -18.47 12.64
C GLN A 52 -18.00 -17.32 12.13
N CYS A 53 -16.76 -17.61 11.73
CA CYS A 53 -15.87 -16.62 11.15
C CYS A 53 -14.95 -17.22 10.10
N LYS A 54 -14.29 -16.36 9.33
CA LYS A 54 -13.21 -16.72 8.41
C LYS A 54 -12.26 -15.54 8.20
N PRO A 55 -11.03 -15.76 7.72
CA PRO A 55 -10.09 -14.66 7.54
C PRO A 55 -10.55 -13.71 6.44
N CYS A 56 -10.24 -12.44 6.63
CA CYS A 56 -10.51 -11.39 5.68
C CYS A 56 -9.33 -10.41 5.60
N TYR A 57 -9.36 -9.57 4.58
CA TYR A 57 -8.42 -8.49 4.38
C TYR A 57 -9.15 -7.24 3.90
N GLN A 58 -8.48 -6.10 4.05
CA GLN A 58 -8.89 -4.85 3.47
C GLN A 58 -7.68 -4.15 2.89
N THR A 59 -7.89 -3.52 1.75
CA THR A 59 -6.86 -2.79 1.03
C THR A 59 -7.15 -1.31 0.99
N ALA A 60 -6.12 -0.52 0.69
CA ALA A 60 -6.29 0.86 0.25
C ALA A 60 -5.29 1.17 -0.86
N GLU A 61 -5.75 1.94 -1.85
CA GLU A 61 -4.92 2.39 -2.97
C GLU A 61 -3.75 3.27 -2.50
N ALA A 62 -4.02 4.25 -1.63
CA ALA A 62 -3.02 5.21 -1.15
C ALA A 62 -3.29 5.71 0.28
N LEU A 63 -4.55 5.98 0.64
CA LEU A 63 -4.95 6.49 1.96
C LEU A 63 -5.63 5.41 2.79
N GLN A 64 -5.04 5.09 3.93
CA GLN A 64 -5.59 4.13 4.91
C GLN A 64 -6.99 4.54 5.44
N ARG A 65 -7.32 5.84 5.43
CA ARG A 65 -8.63 6.38 5.86
C ARG A 65 -9.74 6.24 4.81
N TYR A 66 -9.40 5.94 3.56
CA TYR A 66 -10.35 5.66 2.48
C TYR A 66 -10.07 4.27 1.88
N PRO A 67 -10.25 3.21 2.69
CA PRO A 67 -10.00 1.86 2.25
C PRO A 67 -11.06 1.39 1.25
N ASP A 68 -10.71 0.36 0.49
CA ASP A 68 -11.67 -0.38 -0.32
C ASP A 68 -12.65 -1.18 0.56
N ALA A 69 -13.71 -1.71 -0.05
CA ALA A 69 -14.59 -2.64 0.62
C ALA A 69 -13.80 -3.87 1.14
N PRO A 70 -14.08 -4.34 2.37
CA PRO A 70 -13.49 -5.57 2.89
C PRO A 70 -13.72 -6.77 1.98
N ALA A 71 -12.73 -7.65 1.89
CA ALA A 71 -12.83 -8.91 1.17
C ALA A 71 -12.50 -10.09 2.09
N VAL A 72 -13.26 -11.17 1.98
CA VAL A 72 -12.95 -12.42 2.68
C VAL A 72 -11.96 -13.25 1.88
N PHE A 73 -11.28 -14.18 2.54
CA PHE A 73 -10.45 -15.15 1.82
C PHE A 73 -11.37 -16.03 0.96
N PRO A 74 -11.28 -15.99 -0.39
CA PRO A 74 -12.23 -16.70 -1.25
C PRO A 74 -12.15 -18.22 -1.08
N SER A 75 -10.94 -18.73 -0.81
CA SER A 75 -10.65 -20.14 -0.55
C SER A 75 -10.98 -20.59 0.87
N ALA A 76 -11.31 -19.66 1.79
CA ALA A 76 -11.58 -20.01 3.18
C ALA A 76 -13.06 -20.37 3.41
N SER A 77 -13.28 -21.52 4.03
CA SER A 77 -14.55 -21.88 4.65
C SER A 77 -14.77 -21.12 5.95
N TYR A 78 -16.03 -20.99 6.37
CA TYR A 78 -16.34 -20.56 7.73
C TYR A 78 -15.91 -21.63 8.73
N THR A 79 -15.37 -21.21 9.87
CA THR A 79 -15.13 -22.04 11.05
C THR A 79 -15.99 -21.54 12.22
N SER A 80 -16.55 -22.49 12.96
CA SER A 80 -17.43 -22.28 14.11
C SER A 80 -17.04 -23.18 15.30
N THR A 81 -15.92 -23.90 15.18
CA THR A 81 -15.49 -24.88 16.18
C THR A 81 -14.23 -24.36 16.86
N GLU A 82 -14.16 -24.56 18.18
CA GLU A 82 -12.99 -24.20 18.97
C GLU A 82 -11.71 -24.88 18.46
N GLY A 83 -10.59 -24.18 18.64
CA GLY A 83 -9.26 -24.61 18.21
C GLY A 83 -8.77 -23.93 16.94
N TYR A 84 -7.70 -24.49 16.39
CA TYR A 84 -6.91 -23.89 15.33
C TYR A 84 -7.40 -24.30 13.93
N ASN A 85 -7.64 -23.31 13.07
CA ASN A 85 -8.00 -23.49 11.68
C ASN A 85 -7.04 -22.68 10.79
N HIS A 86 -6.39 -23.36 9.85
CA HIS A 86 -5.43 -22.74 8.93
C HIS A 86 -6.08 -22.52 7.55
N PHE A 87 -5.83 -21.33 6.99
CA PHE A 87 -6.29 -20.93 5.67
C PHE A 87 -5.14 -20.30 4.89
N ARG A 88 -5.07 -20.61 3.60
CA ARG A 88 -4.10 -20.02 2.68
C ARG A 88 -4.82 -19.34 1.52
N GLN A 89 -4.31 -18.18 1.12
CA GLN A 89 -4.76 -17.47 -0.07
C GLN A 89 -3.56 -16.96 -0.88
N SER A 90 -3.53 -17.29 -2.17
CA SER A 90 -2.75 -16.53 -3.15
C SER A 90 -3.41 -15.17 -3.35
N THR A 91 -2.65 -14.10 -3.14
CA THR A 91 -3.21 -12.75 -3.15
C THR A 91 -2.34 -11.86 -4.01
N THR A 92 -2.83 -11.50 -5.19
CA THR A 92 -2.23 -10.45 -6.01
C THR A 92 -2.97 -9.15 -5.76
N LEU A 93 -2.32 -8.22 -5.05
CA LEU A 93 -2.92 -6.94 -4.64
C LEU A 93 -2.56 -5.82 -5.63
N THR A 94 -3.01 -5.95 -6.88
CA THR A 94 -2.70 -4.98 -7.93
C THR A 94 -3.29 -3.60 -7.60
N GLY A 95 -2.47 -2.55 -7.73
CA GLY A 95 -2.89 -1.16 -7.53
C GLY A 95 -3.24 -0.80 -6.09
N LYS A 96 -2.83 -1.63 -5.10
CA LYS A 96 -3.05 -1.37 -3.68
C LYS A 96 -1.71 -1.11 -3.01
N PHE A 97 -1.62 -0.06 -2.21
CA PHE A 97 -0.41 0.25 -1.45
C PHE A 97 -0.48 -0.31 -0.02
N TRP A 98 -1.67 -0.32 0.56
CA TRP A 98 -1.89 -0.76 1.94
C TRP A 98 -2.75 -2.00 1.99
N VAL A 99 -2.43 -2.90 2.92
CA VAL A 99 -3.27 -4.02 3.31
C VAL A 99 -3.32 -4.14 4.83
N ARG A 100 -4.43 -4.64 5.35
CA ARG A 100 -4.55 -5.18 6.70
C ARG A 100 -5.40 -6.44 6.68
N PHE A 101 -5.16 -7.31 7.64
CA PHE A 101 -5.83 -8.59 7.83
C PHE A 101 -6.69 -8.58 9.09
N GLY A 102 -7.73 -9.42 9.07
CA GLY A 102 -8.70 -9.54 10.13
C GLY A 102 -9.56 -10.77 9.96
N VAL A 103 -10.72 -10.76 10.62
CA VAL A 103 -11.72 -11.80 10.53
C VAL A 103 -13.08 -11.21 10.16
N ALA A 104 -13.78 -11.92 9.28
CA ALA A 104 -15.18 -11.66 8.95
C ALA A 104 -16.02 -12.68 9.71
N ALA A 105 -16.85 -12.20 10.63
CA ALA A 105 -17.70 -13.02 11.48
C ALA A 105 -19.17 -12.73 11.22
N ASN A 106 -20.02 -13.74 11.34
CA ASN A 106 -21.47 -13.58 11.35
C ASN A 106 -22.12 -14.69 12.16
N ASN A 107 -23.43 -14.58 12.33
CA ASN A 107 -24.24 -15.67 12.86
C ASN A 107 -24.79 -16.51 11.70
N THR A 108 -24.76 -17.85 11.80
CA THR A 108 -25.41 -18.73 10.79
C THR A 108 -26.92 -18.54 10.75
N SER A 109 -27.54 -18.01 11.80
CA SER A 109 -28.98 -17.78 11.96
C SER A 109 -29.28 -16.39 12.55
N GLY A 110 -30.34 -15.70 12.12
CA GLY A 110 -30.64 -14.33 12.57
C GLY A 110 -31.25 -14.18 13.97
N ALA A 111 -31.42 -15.25 14.75
CA ALA A 111 -32.29 -15.25 15.93
C ALA A 111 -31.57 -15.22 17.30
N ALA A 112 -30.28 -15.57 17.36
CA ALA A 112 -29.53 -15.66 18.61
C ALA A 112 -28.24 -14.83 18.55
N LEU A 113 -27.69 -14.50 19.71
CA LEU A 113 -26.35 -13.94 19.84
C LEU A 113 -25.31 -15.02 19.55
N GLY A 114 -24.29 -14.69 18.77
CA GLY A 114 -23.09 -15.52 18.62
C GLY A 114 -21.87 -14.75 19.13
N SER A 115 -20.98 -15.40 19.89
CA SER A 115 -19.70 -14.79 20.26
C SER A 115 -18.58 -15.81 20.33
N ALA A 116 -17.35 -15.33 20.18
CA ALA A 116 -16.15 -16.12 20.43
C ALA A 116 -14.98 -15.20 20.78
N GLU A 117 -14.01 -15.73 21.52
CA GLU A 117 -12.66 -15.20 21.56
C GLU A 117 -11.94 -15.67 20.29
N VAL A 118 -11.45 -14.71 19.51
CA VAL A 118 -10.83 -14.97 18.21
C VAL A 118 -9.42 -14.43 18.23
N GLU A 119 -8.42 -15.30 18.09
CA GLU A 119 -7.04 -14.93 17.84
C GLU A 119 -6.68 -15.21 16.38
N LEU A 120 -6.06 -14.22 15.72
CA LEU A 120 -5.55 -14.35 14.36
C LEU A 120 -4.04 -14.19 14.37
N GLN A 121 -3.35 -15.20 13.84
CA GLN A 121 -1.96 -15.12 13.43
C GLN A 121 -1.92 -15.12 11.90
N THR A 122 -1.27 -14.12 11.31
CA THR A 122 -1.16 -14.00 9.85
C THR A 122 0.30 -14.05 9.46
N SER A 123 0.64 -14.79 8.42
CA SER A 123 1.94 -14.70 7.77
C SER A 123 1.77 -14.36 6.30
N VAL A 124 2.64 -13.50 5.78
CA VAL A 124 2.62 -13.10 4.37
C VAL A 124 3.94 -13.44 3.71
N SER A 125 3.87 -13.86 2.45
CA SER A 125 5.01 -13.86 1.55
C SER A 125 5.16 -12.45 1.00
N GLN A 126 6.06 -11.67 1.61
CA GLN A 126 6.29 -10.26 1.31
C GLN A 126 7.77 -9.89 1.39
N CYS A 127 8.32 -9.36 0.29
CA CYS A 127 9.63 -8.68 0.28
C CYS A 127 9.53 -7.14 0.25
N GLY A 128 8.32 -6.57 0.28
CA GLY A 128 8.08 -5.13 0.31
C GLY A 128 8.32 -4.49 1.67
N GLN A 129 8.93 -3.31 1.67
CA GLN A 129 9.08 -2.45 2.85
C GLN A 129 8.91 -0.98 2.47
N GLU A 130 8.33 -0.20 3.37
CA GLU A 130 8.31 1.26 3.25
C GLU A 130 9.73 1.79 3.40
N ILE A 131 10.12 2.71 2.52
CA ILE A 131 11.46 3.33 2.53
C ILE A 131 11.42 4.83 2.78
N GLY A 132 10.24 5.44 2.76
CA GLY A 132 10.07 6.81 3.20
C GLY A 132 8.77 7.46 2.76
N THR A 133 8.53 8.62 3.34
CA THR A 133 7.39 9.48 3.07
C THR A 133 7.88 10.90 2.80
N GLY A 134 7.25 11.60 1.87
CA GLY A 134 7.58 12.98 1.56
C GLY A 134 6.36 13.82 1.28
N MET A 135 6.51 15.13 1.43
CA MET A 135 5.50 16.13 1.10
C MET A 135 6.13 17.17 0.17
N VAL A 136 5.42 17.50 -0.89
CA VAL A 136 5.82 18.49 -1.89
C VAL A 136 4.71 19.52 -2.00
N VAL A 137 5.00 20.75 -1.59
CA VAL A 137 4.07 21.88 -1.71
C VAL A 137 4.43 22.67 -2.96
N ILE A 138 3.52 22.69 -3.93
CA ILE A 138 3.67 23.45 -5.17
C ILE A 138 2.89 24.75 -5.02
N ASN A 139 3.62 25.85 -4.85
CA ASN A 139 3.04 27.19 -4.81
C ASN A 139 2.83 27.74 -6.22
N ALA A 140 1.86 28.65 -6.35
CA ALA A 140 1.61 29.36 -7.60
C ALA A 140 2.89 30.09 -8.07
N GLY A 141 3.27 29.87 -9.32
CA GLY A 141 4.46 30.48 -9.93
C GLY A 141 5.78 29.75 -9.65
N MET A 142 5.80 28.74 -8.76
CA MET A 142 6.98 27.88 -8.57
C MET A 142 7.29 27.07 -9.84
N ILE A 143 6.24 26.65 -10.55
CA ILE A 143 6.32 25.97 -11.84
C ILE A 143 5.62 26.87 -12.85
N SER A 144 6.38 27.71 -13.54
CA SER A 144 5.85 28.69 -14.51
C SER A 144 5.89 28.20 -15.97
N GLY A 145 6.68 27.16 -16.26
CA GLY A 145 6.88 26.60 -17.59
C GLY A 145 6.80 25.07 -17.63
N THR A 146 7.09 24.50 -18.80
CA THR A 146 7.11 23.05 -19.03
C THR A 146 8.38 22.36 -18.53
N ASP A 147 9.32 23.13 -17.97
CA ASP A 147 10.56 22.61 -17.40
C ASP A 147 10.27 21.72 -16.17
N ILE A 148 11.09 20.69 -16.04
CA ILE A 148 10.93 19.68 -15.00
C ILE A 148 11.58 20.17 -13.72
N ASN A 149 10.80 20.19 -12.65
CA ASN A 149 11.28 20.43 -11.29
C ASN A 149 11.30 19.10 -10.54
N TYR A 150 12.37 18.84 -9.80
CA TYR A 150 12.56 17.59 -9.08
C TYR A 150 12.50 17.81 -7.58
N PHE A 151 11.72 16.99 -6.88
CA PHE A 151 11.60 17.01 -5.44
C PHE A 151 11.94 15.64 -4.87
N THR A 152 12.79 15.60 -3.86
CA THR A 152 13.15 14.37 -3.16
C THR A 152 12.00 13.94 -2.24
N ILE A 153 11.64 12.65 -2.28
CA ILE A 153 10.62 12.06 -1.39
C ILE A 153 11.27 11.25 -0.28
N THR A 154 12.38 10.57 -0.60
CA THR A 154 13.09 9.67 0.33
C THR A 154 14.52 10.13 0.50
N ASP A 155 15.18 9.67 1.56
CA ASP A 155 16.63 9.72 1.67
C ASP A 155 17.29 8.65 0.81
N PHE A 156 18.62 8.71 0.67
CA PHE A 156 19.35 7.64 0.01
C PHE A 156 19.25 6.33 0.80
N SER A 157 18.88 5.26 0.11
CA SER A 157 18.80 3.90 0.63
C SER A 157 19.69 2.96 -0.18
N PRO A 158 20.20 1.85 0.39
CA PRO A 158 21.05 0.92 -0.35
C PRO A 158 20.32 0.25 -1.52
N THR A 159 20.98 0.08 -2.67
CA THR A 159 20.42 -0.62 -3.86
C THR A 159 20.46 -2.13 -3.74
N ILE A 160 21.23 -2.69 -2.80
CA ILE A 160 21.39 -4.14 -2.69
C ILE A 160 20.03 -4.83 -2.46
N GLY A 161 19.74 -5.80 -3.32
CA GLY A 161 18.49 -6.54 -3.31
C GLY A 161 17.30 -5.80 -3.92
N LEU A 162 17.42 -4.53 -4.33
CA LEU A 162 16.31 -3.77 -4.94
C LEU A 162 15.80 -4.44 -6.20
N ASP A 163 14.49 -4.72 -6.25
CA ASP A 163 13.80 -5.28 -7.41
C ASP A 163 12.85 -4.25 -8.03
N GLU A 164 11.79 -3.90 -7.30
CA GLU A 164 10.77 -2.96 -7.76
C GLU A 164 10.48 -1.89 -6.72
N ILE A 165 9.99 -0.74 -7.18
CA ILE A 165 9.56 0.39 -6.37
C ILE A 165 8.08 0.66 -6.64
N MET A 166 7.34 0.96 -5.59
CA MET A 166 5.94 1.37 -5.66
C MET A 166 5.78 2.65 -4.86
N ALA A 167 4.98 3.59 -5.37
CA ALA A 167 4.62 4.80 -4.64
C ALA A 167 3.10 4.99 -4.61
N ALA A 168 2.62 5.48 -3.48
CA ALA A 168 1.26 5.98 -3.31
C ALA A 168 1.32 7.51 -3.20
N PHE A 169 0.61 8.19 -4.09
CA PHE A 169 0.48 9.64 -4.13
C PHE A 169 -0.91 10.06 -3.69
N VAL A 170 -0.97 11.15 -2.93
CA VAL A 170 -2.18 11.86 -2.55
C VAL A 170 -1.95 13.31 -2.89
N VAL A 171 -2.67 13.82 -3.88
CA VAL A 171 -2.65 15.22 -4.27
C VAL A 171 -3.86 15.89 -3.63
N MET A 172 -3.61 16.92 -2.83
CA MET A 172 -4.62 17.73 -2.16
C MET A 172 -4.56 19.16 -2.69
N ASP A 173 -5.70 19.86 -2.60
CA ASP A 173 -5.83 21.26 -2.97
C ASP A 173 -5.29 21.58 -4.38
N ASN A 174 -5.44 20.63 -5.31
CA ASN A 174 -5.05 20.84 -6.69
C ASN A 174 -6.04 21.78 -7.37
N GLU A 175 -5.62 23.02 -7.62
CA GLU A 175 -6.52 24.06 -8.12
C GLU A 175 -6.98 23.79 -9.57
N SER A 176 -6.18 23.08 -10.37
CA SER A 176 -6.40 22.88 -11.81
C SER A 176 -5.89 21.53 -12.32
N ASP A 177 -6.18 21.19 -13.57
CA ASP A 177 -5.60 20.02 -14.26
C ASP A 177 -4.22 20.34 -14.90
N TYR A 178 -3.57 21.44 -14.47
CA TYR A 178 -2.33 21.93 -15.08
C TYR A 178 -1.07 21.29 -14.52
N LEU A 179 -1.20 20.49 -13.46
CA LEU A 179 -0.08 19.77 -12.88
C LEU A 179 0.17 18.47 -13.66
N GLU A 180 1.41 18.21 -13.98
CA GLU A 180 1.88 16.88 -14.39
C GLU A 180 2.96 16.41 -13.43
N TYR A 181 2.89 15.15 -13.00
CA TYR A 181 3.90 14.56 -12.14
C TYR A 181 4.21 13.11 -12.51
N GLN A 182 5.41 12.65 -12.17
CA GLN A 182 5.82 11.26 -12.33
C GLN A 182 6.88 10.88 -11.30
N LEU A 183 6.92 9.60 -10.94
CA LEU A 183 7.94 9.03 -10.09
C LEU A 183 9.28 9.01 -10.82
N VAL A 184 10.33 9.43 -10.12
CA VAL A 184 11.70 9.40 -10.61
C VAL A 184 12.62 8.82 -9.56
N CYS A 185 13.76 8.31 -10.01
CA CYS A 185 14.83 7.89 -9.12
C CYS A 185 16.16 8.44 -9.60
N ARG A 186 17.10 8.57 -8.69
CA ARG A 186 18.52 8.74 -9.01
C ARG A 186 19.35 7.83 -8.13
N SER A 187 20.49 7.42 -8.64
CA SER A 187 21.44 6.60 -7.90
C SER A 187 22.71 7.37 -7.57
N ALA A 188 23.50 6.84 -6.65
CA ALA A 188 24.79 7.42 -6.30
C ALA A 188 25.73 6.37 -5.71
N ASN A 189 27.03 6.57 -5.90
CA ASN A 189 28.07 5.98 -5.05
C ASN A 189 28.42 6.91 -3.87
N ASP A 190 28.45 8.22 -4.12
CA ASP A 190 28.55 9.27 -3.10
C ASP A 190 27.26 10.10 -3.10
N PRO A 191 26.47 10.12 -2.01
CA PRO A 191 25.21 10.88 -1.94
C PRO A 191 25.38 12.40 -2.16
N ARG A 192 26.60 12.93 -2.05
CA ARG A 192 26.92 14.35 -2.30
C ARG A 192 27.06 14.68 -3.79
N ALA A 193 27.31 13.69 -4.63
CA ALA A 193 27.46 13.84 -6.07
C ALA A 193 26.59 12.79 -6.80
N PRO A 194 25.25 12.88 -6.69
CA PRO A 194 24.38 11.87 -7.25
C PRO A 194 24.28 11.95 -8.76
N ASN A 195 23.95 10.81 -9.39
CA ASN A 195 23.68 10.75 -10.82
C ASN A 195 22.42 11.55 -11.18
N ALA A 196 22.22 11.80 -12.48
CA ALA A 196 21.04 12.47 -12.99
C ALA A 196 19.76 11.69 -12.70
N TRP A 197 18.65 12.41 -12.49
CA TRP A 197 17.32 11.82 -12.33
C TRP A 197 16.91 11.02 -13.56
N GLN A 198 16.28 9.87 -13.32
CA GLN A 198 15.77 8.95 -14.30
C GLN A 198 14.27 8.74 -14.08
N THR A 199 13.51 8.67 -15.17
CA THR A 199 12.07 8.45 -15.11
C THR A 199 11.76 6.99 -14.82
N MET A 200 10.84 6.73 -13.87
CA MET A 200 10.36 5.38 -13.57
C MET A 200 9.04 5.04 -14.27
N GLU A 201 8.26 6.03 -14.65
CA GLU A 201 6.96 5.88 -15.31
C GLU A 201 7.04 6.12 -16.82
N THR A 202 6.17 5.49 -17.61
CA THR A 202 6.14 5.69 -19.07
C THR A 202 5.42 6.97 -19.49
N ALA A 203 4.58 7.51 -18.61
CA ALA A 203 3.76 8.69 -18.89
C ALA A 203 3.65 9.57 -17.64
N TRP A 204 3.41 10.86 -17.89
CA TRP A 204 3.08 11.82 -16.85
C TRP A 204 1.66 11.57 -16.34
N ALA A 205 1.49 11.54 -15.02
CA ALA A 205 0.17 11.62 -14.41
C ALA A 205 -0.32 13.07 -14.39
N ASN A 206 -1.59 13.22 -14.69
CA ASN A 206 -2.31 14.49 -14.59
C ASN A 206 -3.46 14.31 -13.58
N PRO A 207 -3.31 14.79 -12.34
CA PRO A 207 -4.38 14.73 -11.36
C PRO A 207 -5.52 15.66 -11.75
N ALA A 208 -6.76 15.21 -11.55
CA ALA A 208 -7.93 16.08 -11.69
C ALA A 208 -7.86 17.26 -10.69
N SER A 209 -8.60 18.33 -11.00
CA SER A 209 -8.81 19.42 -10.03
C SER A 209 -9.49 18.86 -8.76
N GLY A 210 -9.07 19.38 -7.60
CA GLY A 210 -9.43 18.89 -6.28
C GLY A 210 -8.51 17.77 -5.78
N ASN A 211 -9.03 16.95 -4.86
CA ASN A 211 -8.24 15.90 -4.23
C ASN A 211 -8.20 14.65 -5.11
N SER A 212 -7.01 14.10 -5.32
CA SER A 212 -6.81 12.85 -6.05
C SER A 212 -5.84 11.93 -5.33
N LYS A 213 -5.94 10.64 -5.64
CA LYS A 213 -5.05 9.61 -5.12
C LYS A 213 -4.63 8.70 -6.27
N ARG A 214 -3.44 8.14 -6.17
CA ARG A 214 -2.88 7.25 -7.18
C ARG A 214 -1.87 6.30 -6.57
N ASN A 215 -1.86 5.06 -7.04
CA ASN A 215 -0.76 4.13 -6.87
C ASN A 215 -0.02 3.95 -8.20
N THR A 216 1.32 3.95 -8.19
CA THR A 216 2.12 3.80 -9.43
C THR A 216 2.15 2.38 -9.99
N GLY A 217 1.69 1.40 -9.23
CA GLY A 217 2.06 0.00 -9.42
C GLY A 217 3.50 -0.26 -9.01
N ALA A 218 3.91 -1.52 -9.14
CA ALA A 218 5.30 -1.92 -9.02
C ALA A 218 6.07 -1.53 -10.29
N LEU A 219 7.18 -0.82 -10.13
CA LEU A 219 8.00 -0.32 -11.22
C LEU A 219 9.45 -0.78 -11.01
N SER A 220 10.03 -1.44 -12.00
CA SER A 220 11.47 -1.75 -11.98
C SER A 220 12.29 -0.48 -12.06
N ALA A 221 13.48 -0.48 -11.44
CA ALA A 221 14.41 0.62 -11.62
C ALA A 221 14.81 0.77 -13.10
N PRO A 222 14.78 1.98 -13.69
CA PRO A 222 15.15 2.19 -15.08
C PRO A 222 16.64 1.86 -15.29
N ALA A 223 16.99 1.35 -16.47
CA ALA A 223 18.38 0.98 -16.79
C ALA A 223 19.38 2.12 -16.55
N GLY A 224 18.99 3.37 -16.85
CA GLY A 224 19.81 4.55 -16.61
C GLY A 224 20.12 4.84 -15.14
N ALA A 225 19.37 4.28 -14.19
CA ALA A 225 19.66 4.40 -12.76
C ALA A 225 20.83 3.52 -12.34
N ASN A 226 21.27 2.55 -13.16
CA ASN A 226 22.48 1.74 -12.88
C ASN A 226 22.53 1.19 -11.45
N VAL A 227 21.41 0.64 -10.96
CA VAL A 227 21.29 0.17 -9.57
C VAL A 227 22.20 -1.02 -9.26
N SER A 228 22.72 -1.71 -10.28
CA SER A 228 23.69 -2.80 -10.14
C SER A 228 25.12 -2.34 -9.87
N THR A 229 25.47 -1.09 -10.19
CA THR A 229 26.83 -0.54 -10.04
C THR A 229 26.91 0.63 -9.06
N ASN A 230 25.77 1.17 -8.64
CA ASN A 230 25.70 2.22 -7.62
C ASN A 230 25.25 1.62 -6.29
N PHE A 231 25.79 2.13 -5.18
CA PHE A 231 25.47 1.66 -3.84
C PHE A 231 24.13 2.19 -3.30
N LEU A 232 23.72 3.39 -3.70
CA LEU A 232 22.57 4.09 -3.15
C LEU A 232 21.54 4.46 -4.23
N ILE A 233 20.28 4.51 -3.82
CA ILE A 233 19.15 5.02 -4.61
C ILE A 233 18.34 6.01 -3.78
N GLN A 234 17.88 7.06 -4.43
CA GLN A 234 16.94 8.03 -3.88
C GLN A 234 15.73 8.17 -4.80
N ILE A 235 14.55 8.17 -4.20
CA ILE A 235 13.28 8.35 -4.90
C ILE A 235 12.78 9.78 -4.74
N GLY A 236 12.26 10.32 -5.83
CA GLY A 236 11.69 11.65 -5.91
C GLY A 236 10.49 11.70 -6.84
N VAL A 237 9.96 12.90 -7.01
CA VAL A 237 8.91 13.21 -7.97
C VAL A 237 9.40 14.31 -8.90
N ALA A 238 9.24 14.07 -10.19
CA ALA A 238 9.36 15.11 -11.21
C ALA A 238 7.99 15.74 -11.38
N VAL A 239 7.93 17.06 -11.42
CA VAL A 239 6.71 17.83 -11.67
C VAL A 239 6.96 18.87 -12.74
N ARG A 240 5.92 19.17 -13.52
CA ARG A 240 5.94 20.25 -14.49
C ARG A 240 4.53 20.79 -14.73
N LYS A 241 4.45 21.92 -15.42
CA LYS A 241 3.20 22.42 -15.94
C LYS A 241 2.83 21.64 -17.21
N LYS A 242 1.58 21.20 -17.30
CA LYS A 242 0.98 20.61 -18.50
C LYS A 242 1.15 21.55 -19.69
N SER A 243 1.60 21.01 -20.81
CA SER A 243 1.75 21.80 -22.05
C SER A 243 0.41 22.42 -22.46
N GLY A 244 0.42 23.70 -22.83
CA GLY A 244 -0.78 24.45 -23.23
C GLY A 244 -1.69 24.91 -22.09
N ALA A 245 -1.33 24.66 -20.81
CA ALA A 245 -2.10 25.16 -19.68
C ALA A 245 -2.03 26.70 -19.54
N GLY A 246 -3.19 27.34 -19.33
CA GLY A 246 -3.30 28.80 -19.23
C GLY A 246 -2.83 29.41 -17.91
N GLY A 247 -2.80 28.63 -16.82
CA GLY A 247 -2.41 29.08 -15.48
C GLY A 247 -1.20 28.34 -14.90
N ASN A 248 -0.84 28.61 -13.65
CA ASN A 248 0.22 27.88 -12.94
C ASN A 248 -0.41 26.80 -12.05
N PRO A 249 0.20 25.61 -11.95
CA PRO A 249 -0.28 24.60 -11.02
C PRO A 249 -0.04 25.04 -9.57
N ARG A 250 -0.96 24.62 -8.69
CA ARG A 250 -0.85 24.73 -7.24
C ARG A 250 -1.46 23.46 -6.66
N ALA A 251 -0.69 22.77 -5.82
CA ALA A 251 -1.13 21.53 -5.17
C ALA A 251 -0.22 21.20 -3.99
N GLU A 252 -0.75 20.40 -3.06
CA GLU A 252 0.04 19.72 -2.03
C GLU A 252 0.07 18.23 -2.35
N MET A 253 1.26 17.65 -2.49
CA MET A 253 1.41 16.22 -2.79
C MET A 253 2.06 15.51 -1.61
N HIS A 254 1.40 14.47 -1.12
CA HIS A 254 2.00 13.52 -0.17
C HIS A 254 2.32 12.24 -0.91
N ALA A 255 3.51 11.70 -0.65
CA ALA A 255 3.96 10.45 -1.22
C ALA A 255 4.44 9.51 -0.13
N VAL A 256 4.09 8.23 -0.26
CA VAL A 256 4.69 7.13 0.49
C VAL A 256 5.31 6.17 -0.51
N VAL A 257 6.55 5.74 -0.25
CA VAL A 257 7.31 4.90 -1.18
C VAL A 257 7.68 3.60 -0.50
N ALA A 258 7.51 2.50 -1.23
CA ALA A 258 7.94 1.18 -0.85
C ALA A 258 8.89 0.60 -1.90
N ARG A 259 9.79 -0.28 -1.46
CA ARG A 259 10.61 -1.13 -2.34
C ARG A 259 10.37 -2.60 -2.04
N SER A 260 10.52 -3.45 -3.04
CA SER A 260 10.64 -4.89 -2.88
C SER A 260 12.08 -5.32 -3.05
N ASN A 261 12.44 -6.41 -2.37
CA ASN A 261 13.72 -7.07 -2.57
C ASN A 261 13.56 -8.40 -3.32
N ALA A 262 14.52 -8.74 -4.20
CA ALA A 262 14.58 -10.02 -4.93
C ALA A 262 15.18 -11.18 -4.10
#